data_AF-A0A401GJ17-F1
#
_entry.id   AF-A0A401GJ17-F1
#
_cell.length_a   1.000
_cell.length_b   1.000
_cell.length_c   1.000
_cell.angle_alpha   90.00
_cell.angle_beta   90.00
_cell.angle_gamma   90.00
#
_symmetry.space_group_name_H-M   'P 1'
#
loop_
_entity.id
_entity.type
_entity.pdbx_description
1 polymer ?
#
loop_
_entity_poly.entity_id
_entity_poly.type
_entity_poly.pdbx_seq_one_letter_code
_entity_poly.pdbx_strand_id
1 'polypeptide(L)' 'MSAPVSGFATVPQSSAKHPPILTLGKITPAIAHTWENACLQYFKHNDVTNDKKVAKVMGGFQDAIISN' A
#
# COMPACT_ATOMS: atom_id res chain seq x y z
N MET A 1 -1.90 -5.89 -24.33
CA MET A 1 -0.63 -6.39 -23.77
C MET A 1 -0.05 -5.26 -22.93
N SER A 2 -0.12 -5.33 -21.60
CA SER A 2 0.44 -4.28 -20.73
C SER A 2 1.93 -4.57 -20.52
N ALA A 3 2.78 -3.59 -20.81
CA ALA A 3 4.23 -3.69 -20.65
C ALA A 3 4.61 -4.02 -19.18
N PRO A 4 5.74 -4.71 -18.93
CA PRO A 4 6.23 -4.87 -17.57
C PRO A 4 6.56 -3.48 -17.01
N VAL A 5 5.99 -3.15 -15.86
CA VAL A 5 6.30 -1.92 -15.13
C VAL A 5 7.74 -1.99 -14.63
N SER A 6 8.67 -1.48 -15.43
CA SER A 6 10.09 -1.40 -15.10
C SER A 6 10.32 -0.26 -14.10
N GLY A 7 10.06 -0.50 -12.81
CA GLY A 7 10.26 0.51 -11.76
C GLY A 7 10.15 -0.03 -10.34
N PHE A 8 10.58 0.78 -9.37
CA PHE A 8 10.29 0.56 -7.96
C PHE A 8 8.87 1.07 -7.64
N ALA A 9 8.16 0.34 -6.78
CA ALA A 9 6.85 0.78 -6.30
C ALA A 9 6.98 2.08 -5.49
N THR A 10 5.89 2.83 -5.43
CA THR A 10 5.77 4.08 -4.66
C THR A 10 4.55 4.03 -3.76
N VAL A 11 4.58 4.85 -2.70
CA VAL A 11 3.47 4.98 -1.75
C VAL A 11 2.95 6.42 -1.79
N PRO A 12 2.15 6.80 -2.81
CA PRO A 12 1.57 8.13 -2.87
C PRO A 12 0.54 8.27 -1.74
N GLN A 13 0.84 9.14 -0.77
CA GLN A 13 -0.07 9.45 0.32
C GLN A 13 -0.43 10.94 0.28
N SER A 14 -1.66 11.25 -0.14
CA SER A 14 -2.19 12.61 -0.14
C SER A 14 -2.89 12.97 1.18
N SER A 15 -3.38 11.98 1.93
CA SER A 15 -4.09 12.18 3.19
C SER A 15 -4.14 10.91 4.04
N ALA A 16 -4.14 11.06 5.37
CA ALA A 16 -4.38 9.96 6.31
C ALA A 16 -5.86 9.51 6.39
N LYS A 17 -6.78 10.18 5.68
CA LYS A 17 -8.20 9.77 5.58
C LYS A 17 -8.42 8.58 4.66
N HIS A 18 -7.50 8.34 3.73
CA HIS A 18 -7.61 7.28 2.74
C HIS A 18 -6.59 6.18 3.02
N PRO A 19 -6.90 4.92 2.69
CA PRO A 19 -5.95 3.84 2.82
C PRO A 19 -4.74 4.08 1.91
N PRO A 20 -3.53 3.67 2.32
CA PRO A 20 -2.33 3.86 1.51
C PRO A 20 -2.40 3.02 0.24
N ILE A 21 -1.90 3.63 -0.85
CA ILE A 21 -1.77 2.98 -2.15
C ILE A 21 -0.34 2.46 -2.28
N LEU A 22 -0.18 1.20 -2.67
CA LEU A 22 1.09 0.64 -3.11
C LEU A 22 1.01 0.44 -4.62
N THR A 23 1.73 1.28 -5.36
CA THR A 23 1.71 1.25 -6.82
C THR A 23 2.44 0.01 -7.37
N LEU A 24 2.24 -0.27 -8.65
CA LEU A 24 2.91 -1.40 -9.30
C LEU A 24 4.44 -1.20 -9.33
N GLY A 25 5.19 -2.29 -9.18
CA GLY A 25 6.64 -2.28 -9.28
C GLY A 25 7.35 -3.05 -8.17
N LYS A 26 8.68 -3.05 -8.19
CA LYS A 26 9.49 -3.80 -7.21
C LYS A 26 9.37 -3.16 -5.83
N ILE A 27 9.00 -3.97 -4.83
CA ILE A 27 8.98 -3.59 -3.42
C ILE A 27 10.36 -3.86 -2.82
N THR A 28 11.00 -2.81 -2.28
CA THR A 28 12.19 -2.93 -1.44
C THR A 28 11.79 -2.88 0.04
N PRO A 29 12.66 -3.30 0.99
CA PRO A 29 12.39 -3.13 2.41
C PRO A 29 12.06 -1.68 2.82
N ALA A 30 12.70 -0.69 2.18
CA ALA A 30 12.41 0.72 2.43
C ALA A 30 10.98 1.09 2.01
N ILE A 31 10.52 0.61 0.85
CA ILE A 31 9.15 0.85 0.36
C ILE A 31 8.13 0.15 1.26
N ALA A 32 8.41 -1.09 1.68
CA ALA A 32 7.55 -1.82 2.61
C ALA A 32 7.39 -1.07 3.95
N HIS A 33 8.50 -0.56 4.50
CA HIS A 33 8.47 0.24 5.72
C HIS A 33 7.73 1.58 5.55
N THR A 34 7.87 2.26 4.40
CA THR A 34 7.08 3.46 4.09
C THR A 34 5.59 3.14 4.02
N TRP A 35 5.20 2.03 3.38
CA TRP A 35 3.81 1.59 3.30
C TRP A 35 3.23 1.22 4.67
N GLU A 36 3.98 0.50 5.50
CA GLU A 36 3.59 0.18 6.87
C GLU A 36 3.31 1.45 7.70
N ASN A 37 4.21 2.43 7.64
CA ASN A 37 4.03 3.69 8.35
C ASN A 37 2.76 4.43 7.89
N ALA A 38 2.46 4.41 6.59
CA ALA A 38 1.23 4.97 6.04
C ALA A 38 -0.02 4.22 6.54
N CYS A 39 0.04 2.89 6.63
CA CYS A 39 -1.02 2.07 7.23
C CYS A 39 -1.27 2.47 8.70
N LEU A 40 -0.20 2.60 9.50
CA LEU A 40 -0.30 2.99 10.91
C LEU A 40 -0.94 4.38 11.07
N GLN A 41 -0.57 5.34 10.23
CA GLN A 41 -1.18 6.67 10.23
C GLN A 41 -2.66 6.62 9.85
N TYR A 42 -3.02 5.86 8.80
CA TYR A 42 -4.41 5.66 8.40
C TYR A 42 -5.25 5.02 9.52
N PHE A 43 -4.75 3.96 10.16
CA PHE A 43 -5.47 3.29 11.24
C PHE A 43 -5.69 4.19 12.45
N LYS A 44 -4.68 4.98 12.82
CA LYS A 44 -4.79 5.95 13.92
C LYS A 44 -5.78 7.06 13.60
N HIS A 45 -5.81 7.54 12.35
CA HIS A 45 -6.71 8.64 11.97
C HIS A 45 -8.17 8.22 11.83
N ASN A 46 -8.44 6.96 11.50
CA ASN A 46 -9.78 6.45 11.20
C ASN A 46 -10.30 5.44 12.25
N ASP A 47 -9.64 5.33 13.40
CA ASP A 47 -9.99 4.41 14.49
C ASP A 47 -10.29 2.97 14.03
N VAL A 48 -9.43 2.45 13.14
CA VAL A 48 -9.66 1.13 12.52
C VAL A 48 -9.38 0.02 13.52
N THR A 49 -10.40 -0.79 13.80
CA THR A 49 -10.30 -1.96 14.69
C THR A 49 -9.35 -3.02 14.15
N ASN A 50 -8.67 -3.75 15.03
CA ASN A 50 -7.63 -4.72 14.65
C ASN A 50 -8.10 -5.76 13.62
N ASP A 51 -9.33 -6.26 13.76
CA ASP A 51 -9.97 -7.22 12.85
C ASP A 51 -10.21 -6.67 11.44
N LYS A 52 -10.26 -5.34 11.28
CA LYS A 52 -10.53 -4.67 10.00
C LYS A 52 -9.28 -4.11 9.32
N LYS A 53 -8.15 -4.03 10.04
CA LYS A 53 -6.92 -3.37 9.54
C LYS A 53 -6.47 -3.91 8.19
N VAL A 54 -6.33 -5.23 8.07
CA VAL A 54 -5.90 -5.88 6.82
C VAL A 54 -6.91 -5.60 5.70
N ALA A 55 -8.19 -5.90 5.92
CA ALA A 55 -9.23 -5.71 4.92
C ALA A 55 -9.31 -4.26 4.38
N LYS A 56 -9.03 -3.26 5.23
CA LYS A 56 -9.05 -1.85 4.84
C LYS A 56 -7.90 -1.42 3.93
N VAL A 57 -6.73 -2.05 4.01
CA VAL A 57 -5.54 -1.64 3.25
C VAL A 57 -5.22 -2.54 2.07
N MET A 58 -5.74 -3.77 2.04
CA MET A 58 -5.49 -4.70 0.93
C MET A 58 -6.01 -4.19 -0.42
N GLY A 59 -7.10 -3.40 -0.42
CA GLY A 59 -7.59 -2.76 -1.65
C GLY A 59 -6.67 -1.68 -2.22
N GLY A 60 -5.62 -1.27 -1.49
CA GLY A 60 -4.63 -0.30 -1.93
C GLY A 60 -3.48 -0.89 -2.77
N PHE A 61 -3.40 -2.21 -2.90
CA PHE A 61 -2.41 -2.88 -3.75
C PHE A 61 -2.83 -2.75 -5.21
N GLN A 62 -2.03 -2.06 -6.02
CA GLN A 62 -2.29 -1.92 -7.45
C GLN A 62 -1.61 -3.01 -8.29
N ASP A 63 -0.64 -3.72 -7.71
CA ASP A 63 -0.07 -4.88 -8.35
C ASP A 63 -1.02 -6.07 -8.19
N ALA A 64 -1.59 -6.52 -9.30
CA ALA A 64 -2.47 -7.67 -9.35
C ALA A 64 -1.70 -9.01 -9.30
N ILE A 65 -0.36 -8.96 -9.44
CA ILE A 65 0.46 -10.15 -9.67
C ILE A 65 1.32 -10.43 -8.43
N ILE A 66 0.96 -11.46 -7.68
CA ILE A 66 2.00 -12.26 -6.99
C ILE A 66 2.70 -13.00 -8.12
N SER A 67 3.76 -12.41 -8.69
CA SER A 67 4.49 -13.07 -9.78
C SER A 67 5.21 -14.26 -9.17
N ASN A 68 4.72 -15.45 -9.50
CA ASN A 68 5.35 -16.73 -9.21
C ASN A 68 6.61 -16.90 -10.08
#